data_AF-A0A7W0XCC9-F1
#
_entry.id   AF-A0A7W0XCC9-F1
#
_cell.length_a   1.000
_cell.length_b   1.000
_cell.length_c   1.000
_cell.angle_alpha   90.00
_cell.angle_beta   90.00
_cell.angle_gamma   90.00
#
_symmetry.space_group_name_H-M   'P 1'
#
loop_
_entity.id
_entity.type
_entity.pdbx_description
1 polymer ?
#
loop_
_entity_poly.entity_id
_entity_poly.type
_entity_poly.pdbx_seq_one_letter_code
_entity_poly.pdbx_strand_id
1 'polypeptide(L)'
;MKLNRFEKALMNNPVRALVQRRHEAALMERFGGRVEGGRVLEIGCGRGVGTEIIFERFRAQEVQAFDLDPVHRRTRKSGNYGKTT
;
A
#
# COMPACT_ATOMS: atom_id res chain seq x y z
N MET A 1 6.85 0.16 19.78
CA MET A 1 7.36 -1.00 20.55
C MET A 1 8.69 -1.45 19.97
N LYS A 2 9.69 -1.79 20.81
CA LYS A 2 10.96 -2.38 20.37
C LYS A 2 10.71 -3.85 20.03
N LEU A 3 10.41 -4.12 18.76
CA LEU A 3 10.27 -5.51 18.27
C LEU A 3 11.66 -6.17 18.22
N ASN A 4 11.73 -7.41 18.71
CA ASN A 4 12.94 -8.21 18.62
C ASN A 4 13.24 -8.59 17.16
N ARG A 5 14.46 -9.07 16.87
CA ARG A 5 14.88 -9.37 15.48
C ARG A 5 14.00 -10.43 14.80
N PHE A 6 13.41 -11.35 15.57
CA PHE A 6 12.50 -12.37 15.06
C PHE A 6 11.15 -11.78 14.67
N GLU A 7 10.56 -10.94 15.50
CA GLU A 7 9.30 -10.25 15.19
C GLU A 7 9.48 -9.27 14.00
N LYS A 8 10.64 -8.62 13.90
CA LYS A 8 11.02 -7.82 12.71
C LYS A 8 11.13 -8.69 11.45
N ALA A 9 11.70 -9.88 11.55
CA ALA A 9 11.81 -10.81 10.42
C ALA A 9 10.43 -11.34 9.99
N LEU A 10 9.54 -11.62 10.95
CA LEU A 10 8.14 -11.97 10.68
C LEU A 10 7.36 -10.80 10.06
N MET A 11 7.58 -9.56 10.51
CA MET A 11 6.99 -8.37 9.90
C MET A 11 7.54 -8.09 8.49
N ASN A 12 8.83 -8.35 8.23
CA ASN A 12 9.47 -8.15 6.92
C ASN A 12 9.43 -9.39 6.01
N ASN A 13 8.61 -10.38 6.33
CA ASN A 13 8.47 -11.59 5.52
C ASN A 13 7.60 -11.31 4.27
N PRO A 14 7.94 -11.79 3.06
CA PRO A 14 7.07 -11.75 1.88
C PRO A 14 5.63 -12.27 2.12
N VAL A 15 5.43 -13.10 3.15
CA VAL A 15 4.11 -13.48 3.64
C VAL A 15 3.24 -12.27 3.98
N ARG A 16 3.80 -11.20 4.57
CA ARG A 16 3.02 -9.98 4.91
C ARG A 16 2.54 -9.23 3.67
N ALA A 17 3.33 -9.23 2.60
CA ALA A 17 2.93 -8.68 1.31
C ALA A 17 1.81 -9.54 0.68
N LEU A 18 1.92 -10.87 0.78
CA LEU A 18 0.92 -11.79 0.27
C LEU A 18 -0.42 -11.66 1.01
N VAL A 19 -0.39 -11.58 2.34
CA VAL A 19 -1.57 -11.39 3.18
C VAL A 19 -2.25 -10.06 2.87
N GLN A 20 -1.48 -8.97 2.73
CA GLN A 20 -2.02 -7.69 2.30
C GLN A 20 -2.73 -7.79 0.94
N ARG A 21 -2.06 -8.39 -0.05
CA ARG A 21 -2.59 -8.52 -1.42
C ARG A 21 -3.86 -9.37 -1.49
N ARG A 22 -3.89 -10.50 -0.76
CA ARG A 22 -4.95 -11.51 -0.89
C ARG A 22 -6.09 -11.35 0.11
N HIS A 23 -5.82 -10.98 1.36
CA HIS A 23 -6.81 -10.95 2.41
C HIS A 23 -7.21 -9.53 2.79
N GLU A 24 -6.25 -8.69 3.22
CA GLU A 24 -6.57 -7.36 3.73
C GLU A 24 -7.18 -6.48 2.63
N ALA A 25 -6.57 -6.46 1.44
CA ALA A 25 -7.07 -5.69 0.32
C ALA A 25 -8.40 -6.21 -0.23
N ALA A 26 -8.62 -7.52 -0.19
CA ALA A 26 -9.91 -8.11 -0.58
C ALA A 26 -11.02 -7.72 0.40
N LEU A 27 -10.73 -7.72 1.69
CA LEU A 27 -11.67 -7.34 2.71
C LEU A 27 -12.02 -5.85 2.61
N MET A 28 -11.02 -4.99 2.44
CA MET A 28 -11.21 -3.55 2.22
C MET A 28 -12.04 -3.25 0.97
N GLU A 29 -11.78 -3.94 -0.14
CA GLU A 29 -12.58 -3.81 -1.37
C GLU A 29 -14.04 -4.23 -1.15
N ARG A 30 -14.29 -5.27 -0.36
CA ARG A 30 -15.67 -5.70 -0.02
C ARG A 30 -16.43 -4.68 0.81
N PHE A 31 -15.74 -3.91 1.67
CA PHE A 31 -16.39 -2.93 2.54
C PHE A 31 -16.53 -1.55 1.89
N GLY A 32 -15.51 -1.11 1.15
CA GLY A 32 -15.43 0.26 0.63
C GLY A 32 -15.45 0.36 -0.89
N GLY A 33 -15.41 -0.76 -1.61
CA GLY A 33 -15.29 -0.79 -3.06
C GLY A 33 -13.91 -0.34 -3.55
N ARG A 34 -13.87 0.04 -4.83
CA ARG A 34 -12.67 0.55 -5.51
C ARG A 34 -12.71 2.08 -5.53
N VAL A 35 -11.56 2.69 -5.73
CA VAL A 35 -11.39 4.15 -5.80
C VAL A 35 -10.92 4.56 -7.20
N GLU A 36 -11.61 4.05 -8.22
CA GLU A 36 -11.30 4.32 -9.63
C GLU A 36 -11.28 5.83 -9.90
N GLY A 37 -10.16 6.36 -10.42
CA GLY A 37 -9.97 7.79 -10.64
C GLY A 37 -9.76 8.62 -9.38
N GLY A 38 -9.80 8.00 -8.20
CA GLY A 38 -9.68 8.65 -6.91
C GLY A 38 -8.25 8.99 -6.51
N ARG A 39 -8.14 9.78 -5.44
CA ARG A 39 -6.88 10.09 -4.76
C ARG A 39 -6.86 9.43 -3.40
N VAL A 40 -5.75 8.78 -3.07
CA VAL A 40 -5.59 8.03 -1.82
C VAL A 40 -4.41 8.58 -1.03
N LEU A 41 -4.60 8.68 0.30
CA LEU A 41 -3.53 8.96 1.25
C LEU A 41 -3.16 7.65 1.98
N GLU A 42 -1.90 7.24 1.88
CA GLU A 42 -1.33 6.11 2.60
C GLU A 42 -0.37 6.62 3.69
N ILE A 43 -0.68 6.28 4.94
CA ILE A 43 0.14 6.63 6.12
C ILE A 43 0.88 5.36 6.57
N GLY A 44 2.21 5.44 6.66
CA GLY A 44 3.05 4.29 6.98
C GLY A 44 3.32 3.40 5.77
N CYS A 45 3.81 3.99 4.68
CA CYS A 45 3.97 3.28 3.41
C CYS A 45 5.07 2.21 3.42
N GLY A 46 5.99 2.23 4.39
CA GLY A 46 7.10 1.28 4.50
C GLY A 46 7.82 1.06 3.17
N ARG A 47 7.79 -0.18 2.67
CA ARG A 47 8.43 -0.56 1.38
C ARG A 47 7.61 -0.21 0.13
N GLY A 48 6.36 0.25 0.29
CA GLY A 48 5.46 0.66 -0.79
C GLY A 48 4.57 -0.46 -1.37
N VAL A 49 4.48 -1.61 -0.71
CA VAL A 49 3.60 -2.71 -1.14
C VAL A 49 2.13 -2.29 -1.09
N GLY A 50 1.73 -1.55 -0.04
CA GLY A 50 0.38 -0.99 0.07
C GLY A 50 0.07 -0.04 -1.09
N THR A 51 1.00 0.86 -1.41
CA THR A 51 0.91 1.75 -2.58
C THR A 51 0.66 0.99 -3.89
N GLU A 52 1.37 -0.12 -4.12
CA GLU A 52 1.17 -0.96 -5.32
C GLU A 52 -0.23 -1.57 -5.36
N ILE A 53 -0.70 -2.10 -4.23
CA ILE A 53 -2.07 -2.66 -4.11
C ILE A 53 -3.12 -1.58 -4.40
N ILE A 54 -2.92 -0.36 -3.90
CA ILE A 54 -3.84 0.78 -4.12
C ILE A 54 -3.96 1.09 -5.61
N PHE A 55 -2.86 1.05 -6.37
CA PHE A 55 -2.93 1.22 -7.83
C PHE A 55 -3.55 0.01 -8.54
N GLU A 56 -3.08 -1.21 -8.26
CA GLU A 56 -3.44 -2.39 -9.04
C GLU A 56 -4.88 -2.86 -8.76
N ARG A 57 -5.25 -2.91 -7.48
CA ARG A 57 -6.53 -3.46 -7.02
C ARG A 57 -7.59 -2.38 -6.89
N PHE A 58 -7.28 -1.31 -6.18
CA PHE A 58 -8.24 -0.23 -5.90
C PHE A 58 -8.32 0.82 -7.02
N ARG A 59 -7.39 0.82 -7.98
CA ARG A 59 -7.39 1.67 -9.20
C ARG A 59 -7.38 3.18 -8.92
N ALA A 60 -6.70 3.57 -7.85
CA ALA A 60 -6.45 4.99 -7.59
C ALA A 60 -5.68 5.63 -8.76
N GLN A 61 -6.00 6.88 -9.07
CA GLN A 61 -5.23 7.68 -10.02
C GLN A 61 -3.98 8.27 -9.36
N GLU A 62 -4.09 8.65 -8.10
CA GLU A 62 -3.01 9.29 -7.34
C GLU A 62 -2.90 8.70 -5.95
N VAL A 63 -1.68 8.41 -5.51
CA VAL A 63 -1.41 7.97 -4.14
C VAL A 63 -0.35 8.88 -3.51
N GLN A 64 -0.76 9.60 -2.49
CA GLN A 64 0.15 10.29 -1.57
C GLN A 64 0.50 9.31 -0.47
N ALA A 65 1.75 8.86 -0.44
CA ALA A 65 2.23 7.91 0.54
C ALA A 65 3.36 8.55 1.33
N PHE A 66 3.34 8.46 2.66
CA PHE A 66 4.44 8.88 3.51
C PHE A 66 4.65 7.93 4.69
N ASP A 67 5.85 7.94 5.26
CA ASP A 67 6.20 7.18 6.46
C ASP A 67 6.90 8.10 7.46
N LEU A 68 6.68 7.84 8.76
CA LEU A 68 7.35 8.55 9.84
C LEU A 68 8.77 8.01 10.07
N ASP A 69 9.04 6.78 9.65
CA ASP A 69 10.39 6.25 9.59
C ASP A 69 11.18 6.98 8.48
N PRO A 70 12.26 7.70 8.83
CA PRO A 70 13.04 8.46 7.86
C PRO A 70 13.63 7.60 6.73
N VAL A 71 13.83 6.29 6.95
CA VAL A 71 14.34 5.36 5.93
C VAL A 71 13.32 5.11 4.82
N HIS A 72 12.02 5.27 5.11
CA HIS A 72 10.93 4.92 4.21
C HIS A 72 10.18 6.14 3.68
N ARG A 73 10.79 7.33 3.77
CA ARG A 73 10.19 8.57 3.32
C ARG A 73 9.93 8.52 1.80
N ARG A 74 8.65 8.53 1.44
CA ARG A 74 8.16 8.71 0.08
C ARG A 74 7.28 9.95 0.04
N THR A 75 7.28 10.64 -1.09
CA THR A 75 6.46 11.84 -1.27
C THR A 75 5.80 11.75 -2.64
N ARG A 76 4.61 11.14 -2.65
CA ARG A 76 3.66 11.06 -3.77
C ARG A 76 4.12 10.21 -4.97
N LYS A 77 3.27 9.27 -5.39
CA LYS A 77 3.37 8.59 -6.68
C LYS A 77 2.08 8.84 -7.47
N SER A 78 2.24 9.18 -8.74
CA SER A 78 1.14 9.16 -9.71
C SER A 78 1.30 7.93 -10.58
N GLY A 79 0.25 7.11 -10.69
CA GLY A 79 0.20 6.00 -11.63
C GLY A 79 -0.56 6.44 -12.87
N ASN A 80 -0.02 6.21 -14.07
CA ASN A 80 -0.78 6.36 -15.32
C ASN A 80 -1.78 5.20 -15.51
N TYR A 81 -2.53 4.83 -14.47
CA TYR A 81 -3.59 3.82 -14.56
C TYR A 81 -4.82 4.51 -15.18
N GLY A 82 -4.97 4.39 -16.50
CA GLY A 82 -6.09 4.98 -17.26
C GLY A 82 -5.70 5.81 -18.49
N LYS A 83 -4.42 5.85 -18.92
CA LYS A 83 -4.06 6.35 -20.26
C LYS A 83 -3.88 5.19 -21.23
N THR A 84 -4.99 4.56 -21.60
CA THR A 84 -5.05 3.75 -22.82
C THR A 84 -6.12 4.40 -23.70
N THR A 85 -5.67 4.88 -24.86
CA THR A 85 -6.45 5.36 -26.00
C THR A 85 -7.54 4.37 -26.39
#